data_AF-A0A4R0ZKM9-F1
#
_entry.id   AF-A0A4R0ZKM9-F1
#
_cell.length_a   1.000
_cell.length_b   1.000
_cell.length_c   1.000
_cell.angle_alpha   90.00
_cell.angle_beta   90.00
_cell.angle_gamma   90.00
#
_symmetry.space_group_name_H-M   'P 1'
#
loop_
_entity.id
_entity.type
_entity.pdbx_description
1 polymer ?
#
loop_
_entity_poly.entity_id
_entity_poly.type
_entity_poly.pdbx_seq_one_letter_code
_entity_poly.pdbx_strand_id
1 'polypeptide(L)'
;MWDQTTKLLMKKAKKHKKWTEGVFVNPVYWMVNETPYYMAGFTRNNQSVASAYFTIGDEKVDEVLIAQPNLSYFADLSGNLSQMATERLNIPITFYTKPLSIPVVNASPQVQQGRDAFEDFWEVQQAYNQVLRDYTAYYNDDVLIRKHITDTDLTKIKEFAVLADIYQHQTLKILTSQGEAIQAFAAFLENTQEWSSLSREEKKFIKGIAVGKENMQKNMDALNVLEANDFDQMVKLNYDHLINKNKAIIEGQRQYIRYPKGIS
;
A
#
# COMPACT_ATOMS: atom_id res chain seq x y z
N MET A 1 1.05 13.80 21.56
CA MET A 1 0.50 15.09 22.01
C MET A 1 0.47 16.03 20.80
N TRP A 2 -0.67 16.66 20.48
CA TRP A 2 -0.77 17.50 19.26
C TRP A 2 0.00 18.80 19.45
N ASP A 3 0.83 19.18 18.49
CA ASP A 3 1.52 20.49 18.52
C ASP A 3 0.53 21.65 18.32
N GLN A 4 0.99 22.87 18.61
CA GLN A 4 0.15 24.08 18.57
C GLN A 4 -0.44 24.34 17.19
N THR A 5 0.33 24.09 16.13
CA THR A 5 -0.10 24.21 14.73
C THR A 5 -1.25 23.26 14.43
N THR A 6 -1.10 21.98 14.78
CA THR A 6 -2.11 20.96 14.54
C THR A 6 -3.42 21.27 15.29
N LYS A 7 -3.33 21.80 16.53
CA LYS A 7 -4.52 22.24 17.29
C LYS A 7 -5.25 23.40 16.60
N LEU A 8 -4.51 24.37 16.06
CA LEU A 8 -5.09 25.51 15.36
C LEU A 8 -5.76 25.08 14.06
N LEU A 9 -5.08 24.27 13.25
CA LEU A 9 -5.62 23.71 12.01
C LEU A 9 -6.86 22.83 12.27
N MET A 10 -6.83 22.01 13.33
CA MET A 10 -7.99 21.22 13.75
C MET A 10 -9.20 22.10 14.10
N LYS A 11 -8.97 23.24 14.76
CA LYS A 11 -10.04 24.21 15.05
C LYS A 11 -10.60 24.82 13.76
N LYS A 12 -9.75 25.13 12.76
CA LYS A 12 -10.19 25.59 11.43
C LYS A 12 -11.02 24.50 10.74
N ALA A 13 -10.49 23.28 10.63
CA ALA A 13 -11.15 22.14 9.98
C ALA A 13 -12.53 21.82 10.58
N LYS A 14 -12.68 21.83 11.91
CA LYS A 14 -13.96 21.56 12.60
C LYS A 14 -15.09 22.51 12.20
N LYS A 15 -14.80 23.74 11.75
CA LYS A 15 -15.83 24.69 11.27
C LYS A 15 -16.51 24.25 9.97
N HIS A 16 -15.86 23.36 9.21
CA HIS A 16 -16.33 22.89 7.91
C HIS A 16 -16.86 21.44 7.95
N LYS A 17 -16.93 20.85 9.14
CA LYS A 17 -17.49 19.52 9.38
C LYS A 17 -19.03 19.57 9.32
N LYS A 18 -19.67 18.57 8.72
CA LYS A 18 -21.13 18.39 8.83
C LYS A 18 -21.48 17.54 10.05
N TRP A 19 -22.77 17.51 10.38
CA TRP A 19 -23.30 16.63 11.43
C TRP A 19 -22.91 15.16 11.15
N THR A 20 -22.60 14.40 12.21
CA THR A 20 -22.09 12.99 12.23
C THR A 20 -20.71 12.68 11.63
N GLU A 21 -19.97 13.65 11.09
CA GLU A 21 -18.66 13.34 10.49
C GLU A 21 -17.51 13.28 11.51
N GLY A 22 -16.41 12.61 11.18
CA GLY A 22 -15.11 12.77 11.83
C GLY A 22 -14.30 13.90 11.17
N VAL A 23 -13.23 14.37 11.84
CA VAL A 23 -12.24 15.29 11.27
C VAL A 23 -10.85 14.83 11.65
N PHE A 24 -9.94 14.84 10.69
CA PHE A 24 -8.50 14.74 10.94
C PHE A 24 -7.76 15.85 10.20
N VAL A 25 -6.56 16.15 10.67
CA VAL A 25 -5.60 17.02 9.98
C VAL A 25 -4.32 16.22 9.83
N ASN A 26 -3.80 16.14 8.61
CA ASN A 26 -2.52 15.51 8.36
C ASN A 26 -1.40 16.43 8.89
N PRO A 27 -0.50 15.97 9.77
CA PRO A 27 0.56 16.81 10.32
C PRO A 27 1.63 17.21 9.32
N VAL A 28 1.71 16.56 8.15
CA VAL A 28 2.66 16.93 7.10
C VAL A 28 2.12 18.04 6.19
N TYR A 29 3.00 18.91 5.72
CA TYR A 29 2.67 20.06 4.86
C TYR A 29 3.41 20.05 3.54
N TRP A 30 2.88 20.83 2.60
CA TRP A 30 3.51 21.21 1.34
C TRP A 30 3.74 22.72 1.34
N MET A 31 4.89 23.18 0.85
CA MET A 31 5.22 24.60 0.78
C MET A 31 4.80 25.21 -0.55
N VAL A 32 4.09 26.34 -0.49
CA VAL A 32 3.79 27.18 -1.66
C VAL A 32 4.11 28.62 -1.29
N ASN A 33 5.04 29.27 -2.01
CA ASN A 33 5.45 30.66 -1.75
C ASN A 33 5.75 30.92 -0.26
N GLU A 34 6.63 30.10 0.33
CA GLU A 34 7.00 30.19 1.76
C GLU A 34 5.85 29.94 2.76
N THR A 35 4.67 29.54 2.28
CA THR A 35 3.49 29.28 3.09
C THR A 35 3.23 27.77 3.21
N PRO A 36 3.18 27.20 4.42
CA PRO A 36 2.88 25.78 4.61
C PRO A 36 1.37 25.53 4.49
N TYR A 37 1.01 24.59 3.64
CA TYR A 37 -0.35 24.10 3.44
C TYR A 37 -0.49 22.67 3.94
N TYR A 38 -1.60 22.40 4.62
CA TYR A 38 -1.92 21.13 5.26
C TYR A 38 -3.25 20.61 4.73
N MET A 39 -3.39 19.30 4.61
CA MET A 39 -4.66 18.65 4.28
C MET A 39 -5.42 18.28 5.55
N ALA A 40 -6.72 18.54 5.55
CA ALA A 40 -7.69 17.98 6.47
C ALA A 40 -8.67 17.08 5.73
N GLY A 41 -9.12 16.01 6.38
CA GLY A 41 -10.15 15.12 5.85
C GLY A 41 -11.38 15.06 6.75
N PHE A 42 -12.53 14.90 6.13
CA PHE A 42 -13.81 14.67 6.79
C PHE A 42 -14.24 13.23 6.54
N THR A 43 -14.62 12.51 7.58
CA THR A 43 -14.96 11.09 7.47
C THR A 43 -16.39 10.80 7.88
N ARG A 44 -17.01 9.77 7.30
CA ARG A 44 -18.28 9.19 7.75
C ARG A 44 -18.12 7.68 7.71
N ASN A 45 -18.46 6.99 8.81
CA ASN A 45 -18.22 5.54 8.95
C ASN A 45 -16.78 5.15 8.60
N ASN A 46 -15.80 5.94 9.05
CA ASN A 46 -14.36 5.79 8.76
C ASN A 46 -13.95 5.92 7.28
N GLN A 47 -14.86 6.34 6.38
CA GLN A 47 -14.54 6.63 4.98
C GLN A 47 -14.41 8.13 4.75
N SER A 48 -13.43 8.57 3.96
CA SER A 48 -13.26 9.97 3.57
C SER A 48 -14.42 10.40 2.66
N VAL A 49 -15.08 11.52 3.00
CA VAL A 49 -16.23 12.06 2.25
C VAL A 49 -15.98 13.47 1.71
N ALA A 50 -14.93 14.13 2.18
CA ALA A 50 -14.52 15.45 1.73
C ALA A 50 -13.14 15.79 2.27
N SER A 51 -12.51 16.80 1.68
CA SER A 51 -11.23 17.36 2.14
C SER A 51 -11.31 18.87 2.30
N ALA A 52 -10.32 19.43 2.99
CA ALA A 52 -10.05 20.85 3.06
C ALA A 52 -8.55 21.10 3.17
N TYR A 53 -8.09 22.25 2.72
CA TYR A 53 -6.69 22.63 2.74
C TYR A 53 -6.54 23.93 3.52
N PHE A 54 -5.58 23.93 4.44
CA PHE A 54 -5.44 25.02 5.40
C PHE A 54 -3.98 25.47 5.51
N THR A 55 -3.81 26.74 5.82
CA THR A 55 -2.60 27.31 6.39
C THR A 55 -2.91 27.93 7.75
N ILE A 56 -1.89 28.38 8.49
CA ILE A 56 -2.06 29.09 9.76
C ILE A 56 -2.75 30.44 9.53
N GLY A 57 -2.35 31.14 8.47
CA GLY A 57 -2.91 32.42 8.04
C GLY A 57 -4.18 32.27 7.21
N ASP A 58 -4.35 33.18 6.26
CA ASP A 58 -5.47 33.15 5.31
C ASP A 58 -5.11 32.36 4.06
N GLU A 59 -6.00 31.43 3.68
CA GLU A 59 -5.83 30.60 2.50
C GLU A 59 -6.03 31.39 1.20
N LYS A 60 -5.06 31.28 0.30
CA LYS A 60 -5.22 31.76 -1.08
C LYS A 60 -5.62 30.58 -1.98
N VAL A 61 -6.70 30.74 -2.74
CA VAL A 61 -7.24 29.69 -3.60
C VAL A 61 -6.18 29.18 -4.59
N ASP A 62 -5.44 30.09 -5.25
CA ASP A 62 -4.41 29.73 -6.23
C ASP A 62 -3.27 28.90 -5.63
N GLU A 63 -2.84 29.23 -4.40
CA GLU A 63 -1.81 28.46 -3.70
C GLU A 63 -2.32 27.10 -3.26
N VAL A 64 -3.59 27.00 -2.82
CA VAL A 64 -4.21 25.71 -2.52
C VAL A 64 -4.32 24.84 -3.77
N LEU A 65 -4.62 25.40 -4.94
CA LEU A 65 -4.67 24.63 -6.19
C LEU A 65 -3.31 24.02 -6.57
N ILE A 66 -2.21 24.62 -6.10
CA ILE A 66 -0.85 24.08 -6.24
C ILE A 66 -0.57 23.01 -5.16
N ALA A 67 -0.92 23.27 -3.90
CA ALA A 67 -0.64 22.37 -2.79
C ALA A 67 -1.50 21.09 -2.82
N GLN A 68 -2.76 21.21 -3.23
CA GLN A 68 -3.76 20.15 -3.21
C GLN A 68 -3.30 18.85 -3.89
N PRO A 69 -2.87 18.83 -5.16
CA PRO A 69 -2.47 17.58 -5.82
C PRO A 69 -1.41 16.82 -5.03
N ASN A 70 -0.41 17.52 -4.50
CA ASN A 70 0.70 16.93 -3.76
C ASN A 70 0.25 16.37 -2.40
N LEU A 71 -0.55 17.14 -1.67
CA LEU A 71 -1.07 16.74 -0.37
C LEU A 71 -2.07 15.59 -0.46
N SER A 72 -3.00 15.63 -1.43
CA SER A 72 -3.96 14.54 -1.66
C SER A 72 -3.23 13.25 -1.99
N TYR A 73 -2.28 13.34 -2.92
CA TYR A 73 -1.52 12.18 -3.37
C TYR A 73 -0.77 11.50 -2.23
N PHE A 74 -0.06 12.31 -1.44
CA PHE A 74 0.69 11.81 -0.30
C PHE A 74 -0.23 11.22 0.78
N ALA A 75 -1.37 11.86 1.06
CA ALA A 75 -2.33 11.36 2.04
C ALA A 75 -2.94 10.01 1.62
N ASP A 76 -3.36 9.87 0.36
CA ASP A 76 -3.99 8.63 -0.14
C ASP A 76 -3.00 7.45 -0.07
N LEU A 77 -1.76 7.63 -0.51
CA LEU A 77 -0.76 6.57 -0.51
C LEU A 77 -0.20 6.24 0.88
N SER A 78 -0.01 7.24 1.75
CA SER A 78 0.48 7.02 3.12
C SER A 78 -0.54 6.25 3.99
N GLY A 79 -1.84 6.46 3.76
CA GLY A 79 -2.90 5.66 4.40
C GLY A 79 -2.81 4.19 4.03
N ASN A 80 -2.65 3.90 2.74
CA ASN A 80 -2.51 2.54 2.22
C ASN A 80 -1.24 1.85 2.73
N LEU A 81 -0.12 2.56 2.83
CA LEU A 81 1.14 2.04 3.38
C LEU A 81 0.94 1.47 4.78
N SER A 82 0.30 2.23 5.68
CA SER A 82 0.17 1.85 7.09
C SER A 82 -0.63 0.56 7.27
N GLN A 83 -1.67 0.38 6.45
CA GLN A 83 -2.44 -0.86 6.40
C GLN A 83 -1.58 -2.03 5.90
N MET A 84 -0.88 -1.85 4.77
CA MET A 84 0.00 -2.87 4.20
C MET A 84 1.11 -3.29 5.15
N ALA A 85 1.78 -2.33 5.81
CA ALA A 85 2.82 -2.57 6.81
C ALA A 85 2.30 -3.43 7.97
N THR A 86 1.09 -3.13 8.47
CA THR A 86 0.48 -3.86 9.58
C THR A 86 0.10 -5.29 9.19
N GLU A 87 -0.48 -5.48 8.02
CA GLU A 87 -0.98 -6.81 7.61
C GLU A 87 0.17 -7.73 7.16
N ARG A 88 1.15 -7.21 6.41
CA ARG A 88 2.18 -8.04 5.75
C ARG A 88 3.39 -8.33 6.62
N LEU A 89 3.93 -7.33 7.31
CA LEU A 89 5.15 -7.50 8.10
C LEU A 89 4.95 -8.39 9.33
N ASN A 90 3.70 -8.66 9.70
CA ASN A 90 3.34 -9.54 10.80
C ASN A 90 3.30 -11.04 10.43
N ILE A 91 3.44 -11.41 9.15
CA ILE A 91 3.54 -12.82 8.75
C ILE A 91 4.95 -13.32 9.08
N PRO A 92 5.12 -14.31 9.99
CA PRO A 92 6.45 -14.77 10.38
C PRO A 92 7.18 -15.46 9.22
N ILE A 93 8.48 -15.20 9.08
CA ILE A 93 9.34 -15.86 8.08
C ILE A 93 9.28 -17.39 8.16
N THR A 94 9.05 -17.95 9.35
CA THR A 94 8.97 -19.40 9.56
C THR A 94 7.80 -20.04 8.84
N PHE A 95 6.78 -19.28 8.45
CA PHE A 95 5.63 -19.78 7.70
C PHE A 95 6.03 -20.18 6.27
N TYR A 96 7.16 -19.65 5.78
CA TYR A 96 7.72 -19.95 4.46
C TYR A 96 8.91 -20.92 4.59
N THR A 97 9.84 -20.62 5.50
CA THR A 97 11.12 -21.36 5.57
C THR A 97 10.98 -22.76 6.15
N LYS A 98 10.09 -22.99 7.12
CA LYS A 98 9.90 -24.34 7.68
C LYS A 98 9.32 -25.31 6.64
N PRO A 99 8.26 -24.99 5.89
CA PRO A 99 7.81 -25.83 4.77
C PRO A 99 8.91 -26.16 3.77
N LEU A 100 9.70 -25.15 3.37
CA LEU A 100 10.79 -25.33 2.41
C LEU A 100 11.96 -26.16 2.95
N SER A 101 12.12 -26.25 4.27
CA SER A 101 13.14 -27.08 4.92
C SER A 101 12.79 -28.58 4.97
N ILE A 102 11.54 -28.95 4.70
CA ILE A 102 11.10 -30.35 4.69
C ILE A 102 11.56 -31.01 3.39
N PRO A 103 12.34 -32.11 3.45
CA PRO A 103 12.83 -32.79 2.25
C PRO A 103 11.70 -33.36 1.39
N VAL A 104 11.78 -33.13 0.08
CA VAL A 104 10.88 -33.70 -0.93
C VAL A 104 11.58 -34.90 -1.58
N VAL A 105 11.46 -36.07 -0.94
CA VAL A 105 12.11 -37.31 -1.40
C VAL A 105 11.07 -38.23 -2.05
N ASN A 106 11.39 -38.81 -3.21
CA ASN A 106 10.52 -39.72 -3.97
C ASN A 106 9.12 -39.13 -4.28
N ALA A 107 9.02 -37.81 -4.41
CA ALA A 107 7.75 -37.16 -4.67
C ALA A 107 7.43 -37.12 -6.17
N SER A 108 6.15 -36.86 -6.50
CA SER A 108 5.74 -36.68 -7.88
C SER A 108 6.32 -35.37 -8.46
N PRO A 109 6.47 -35.27 -9.79
CA PRO A 109 6.90 -34.03 -10.44
C PRO A 109 6.05 -32.81 -10.05
N GLN A 110 4.75 -33.01 -9.82
CA GLN A 110 3.82 -31.96 -9.41
C GLN A 110 4.12 -31.42 -8.00
N VAL A 111 4.56 -32.28 -7.08
CA VAL A 111 4.98 -31.85 -5.73
C VAL A 111 6.27 -31.04 -5.81
N GLN A 112 7.23 -31.45 -6.64
CA GLN A 112 8.46 -30.68 -6.84
C GLN A 112 8.15 -29.30 -7.43
N GLN A 113 7.35 -29.24 -8.49
CA GLN A 113 6.87 -27.98 -9.08
C GLN A 113 6.17 -27.10 -8.04
N GLY A 114 5.40 -27.70 -7.13
CA GLY A 114 4.73 -26.98 -6.05
C GLY A 114 5.69 -26.40 -5.02
N ARG A 115 6.74 -27.14 -4.66
CA ARG A 115 7.82 -26.65 -3.79
C ARG A 115 8.54 -25.48 -4.45
N ASP A 116 8.90 -25.62 -5.72
CA ASP A 116 9.64 -24.59 -6.46
C ASP A 116 8.78 -23.32 -6.60
N ALA A 117 7.49 -23.46 -6.94
CA ALA A 117 6.56 -22.33 -6.97
C ALA A 117 6.34 -21.68 -5.59
N PHE A 118 6.40 -22.45 -4.50
CA PHE A 118 6.32 -21.91 -3.15
C PHE A 118 7.61 -21.17 -2.76
N GLU A 119 8.76 -21.62 -3.24
CA GLU A 119 10.06 -20.95 -3.12
C GLU A 119 10.06 -19.62 -3.88
N ASP A 120 9.62 -19.61 -5.15
CA ASP A 120 9.45 -18.38 -5.95
C ASP A 120 8.51 -17.38 -5.27
N PHE A 121 7.39 -17.88 -4.73
CA PHE A 121 6.45 -17.05 -3.99
C PHE A 121 7.11 -16.43 -2.75
N TRP A 122 7.93 -17.18 -2.03
CA TRP A 122 8.68 -16.67 -0.89
C TRP A 122 9.70 -15.59 -1.31
N GLU A 123 10.42 -15.78 -2.40
CA GLU A 123 11.34 -14.77 -2.95
C GLU A 123 10.64 -13.44 -3.26
N VAL A 124 9.46 -13.50 -3.91
CA VAL A 124 8.65 -12.30 -4.17
C VAL A 124 8.20 -11.64 -2.85
N GLN A 125 7.80 -12.41 -1.83
CA GLN A 125 7.45 -11.84 -0.53
C GLN A 125 8.64 -11.19 0.17
N GLN A 126 9.86 -11.74 0.02
CA GLN A 126 11.07 -11.12 0.57
C GLN A 126 11.34 -9.76 -0.07
N ALA A 127 11.31 -9.69 -1.41
CA ALA A 127 11.53 -8.45 -2.15
C ALA A 127 10.47 -7.40 -1.79
N TYR A 128 9.21 -7.79 -1.69
CA TYR A 128 8.13 -6.88 -1.27
C TYR A 128 8.33 -6.40 0.17
N ASN A 129 8.60 -7.30 1.11
CA ASN A 129 8.84 -6.93 2.50
C ASN A 129 10.04 -5.98 2.66
N GLN A 130 11.07 -6.13 1.83
CA GLN A 130 12.21 -5.22 1.81
C GLN A 130 11.79 -3.81 1.38
N VAL A 131 11.12 -3.68 0.22
CA VAL A 131 10.62 -2.38 -0.27
C VAL A 131 9.68 -1.71 0.74
N LEU A 132 8.82 -2.49 1.39
CA LEU A 132 7.91 -2.02 2.43
C LEU A 132 8.65 -1.52 3.67
N ARG A 133 9.67 -2.24 4.14
CA ARG A 133 10.51 -1.82 5.28
C ARG A 133 11.30 -0.56 4.95
N ASP A 134 11.93 -0.51 3.78
CA ASP A 134 12.76 0.63 3.37
C ASP A 134 11.93 1.91 3.28
N TYR A 135 10.74 1.82 2.67
CA TYR A 135 9.85 2.97 2.58
C TYR A 135 9.22 3.34 3.93
N THR A 136 8.88 2.36 4.77
CA THR A 136 8.35 2.62 6.12
C THR A 136 9.39 3.32 7.00
N ALA A 137 10.65 2.88 6.96
CA ALA A 137 11.76 3.53 7.66
C ALA A 137 11.96 4.96 7.13
N TYR A 138 12.03 5.14 5.81
CA TYR A 138 12.12 6.47 5.20
C TYR A 138 10.99 7.40 5.64
N TYR A 139 9.76 6.91 5.63
CA TYR A 139 8.59 7.71 6.02
C TYR A 139 8.61 8.09 7.50
N ASN A 140 8.86 7.12 8.39
CA ASN A 140 8.79 7.32 9.84
C ASN A 140 9.99 8.10 10.40
N ASP A 141 11.19 7.79 9.91
CA ASP A 141 12.43 8.29 10.48
C ASP A 141 12.87 9.61 9.81
N ASP A 142 12.19 10.04 8.76
CA ASP A 142 12.56 11.24 8.01
C ASP A 142 11.34 12.14 7.73
N VAL A 143 10.39 11.68 6.91
CA VAL A 143 9.28 12.53 6.45
C VAL A 143 8.37 12.99 7.60
N LEU A 144 7.99 12.07 8.49
CA LEU A 144 7.15 12.40 9.65
C LEU A 144 7.85 13.31 10.68
N ILE A 145 9.18 13.24 10.77
CA ILE A 145 9.97 14.09 11.66
C ILE A 145 10.03 15.51 11.10
N ARG A 146 10.40 15.64 9.82
CA ARG A 146 10.48 16.94 9.12
C ARG A 146 9.12 17.60 8.93
N LYS A 147 8.06 16.80 8.85
CA LYS A 147 6.68 17.22 8.55
C LYS A 147 6.52 17.98 7.23
N HIS A 148 7.52 17.96 6.36
CA HIS A 148 7.54 18.69 5.11
C HIS A 148 7.70 17.70 3.96
N ILE A 149 6.72 17.68 3.07
CA ILE A 149 6.74 16.89 1.83
C ILE A 149 7.43 17.71 0.74
N THR A 150 8.33 17.05 0.02
CA THR A 150 9.07 17.57 -1.14
C THR A 150 8.75 16.76 -2.39
N ASP A 151 9.18 17.24 -3.56
CA ASP A 151 9.07 16.46 -4.81
C ASP A 151 9.78 15.11 -4.74
N THR A 152 10.88 15.02 -3.99
CA THR A 152 11.59 13.76 -3.73
C THR A 152 10.72 12.78 -2.95
N ASP A 153 9.99 13.26 -1.94
CA ASP A 153 9.06 12.42 -1.16
C ASP A 153 7.92 11.89 -2.04
N LEU A 154 7.37 12.75 -2.90
CA LEU A 154 6.34 12.36 -3.87
C LEU A 154 6.84 11.35 -4.89
N THR A 155 8.10 11.45 -5.31
CA THR A 155 8.71 10.50 -6.24
C THR A 155 8.88 9.14 -5.57
N LYS A 156 9.46 9.10 -4.36
CA LYS A 156 9.67 7.86 -3.62
C LYS A 156 8.37 7.13 -3.29
N ILE A 157 7.32 7.84 -2.90
CA ILE A 157 6.02 7.20 -2.60
C ILE A 157 5.35 6.64 -3.86
N LYS A 158 5.55 7.28 -5.03
CA LYS A 158 5.11 6.76 -6.33
C LYS A 158 5.85 5.47 -6.69
N GLU A 159 7.18 5.48 -6.57
CA GLU A 159 8.02 4.30 -6.83
C GLU A 159 7.64 3.14 -5.92
N PHE A 160 7.47 3.42 -4.62
CA PHE A 160 6.97 2.43 -3.67
C PHE A 160 5.62 1.84 -4.08
N ALA A 161 4.64 2.69 -4.44
CA ALA A 161 3.31 2.23 -4.83
C ALA A 161 3.36 1.32 -6.06
N VAL A 162 4.16 1.69 -7.08
CA VAL A 162 4.36 0.86 -8.28
C VAL A 162 4.97 -0.48 -7.94
N LEU A 163 6.05 -0.49 -7.14
CA LEU A 163 6.71 -1.73 -6.73
C LEU A 163 5.78 -2.63 -5.92
N ALA A 164 5.00 -2.04 -5.00
CA ALA A 164 4.01 -2.75 -4.20
C ALA A 164 2.94 -3.44 -5.07
N ASP A 165 2.43 -2.74 -6.09
CA ASP A 165 1.47 -3.30 -7.04
C ASP A 165 2.10 -4.41 -7.91
N ILE A 166 3.33 -4.22 -8.40
CA ILE A 166 4.05 -5.23 -9.19
C ILE A 166 4.30 -6.50 -8.37
N TYR A 167 4.81 -6.39 -7.14
CA TYR A 167 5.05 -7.57 -6.30
C TYR A 167 3.75 -8.27 -5.89
N GLN A 168 2.68 -7.50 -5.63
CA GLN A 168 1.37 -8.08 -5.37
C GLN A 168 0.83 -8.81 -6.60
N HIS A 169 1.02 -8.25 -7.79
CA HIS A 169 0.65 -8.89 -9.05
C HIS A 169 1.44 -10.19 -9.27
N GLN A 170 2.77 -10.18 -9.10
CA GLN A 170 3.62 -11.38 -9.19
C GLN A 170 3.18 -12.47 -8.20
N THR A 171 2.87 -12.06 -6.97
CA THR A 171 2.32 -12.96 -5.94
C THR A 171 1.05 -13.64 -6.44
N LEU A 172 0.08 -12.87 -6.91
CA LEU A 172 -1.19 -13.41 -7.41
C LEU A 172 -0.99 -14.28 -8.65
N LYS A 173 -0.05 -13.92 -9.54
CA LYS A 173 0.29 -14.70 -10.73
C LYS A 173 0.84 -16.08 -10.36
N ILE A 174 1.74 -16.17 -9.38
CA ILE A 174 2.25 -17.46 -8.89
C ILE A 174 1.10 -18.29 -8.30
N LEU A 175 0.32 -17.71 -7.38
CA LEU A 175 -0.76 -18.43 -6.69
C LEU A 175 -1.89 -18.89 -7.63
N THR A 176 -2.18 -18.14 -8.70
CA THR A 176 -3.21 -18.51 -9.68
C THR A 176 -2.72 -19.50 -10.74
N SER A 177 -1.50 -19.34 -11.23
CA SER A 177 -0.93 -20.19 -12.29
C SER A 177 -0.37 -21.51 -11.76
N GLN A 178 0.21 -21.51 -10.56
CA GLN A 178 0.83 -22.69 -9.93
C GLN A 178 0.02 -23.23 -8.74
N GLY A 179 -1.20 -22.71 -8.52
CA GLY A 179 -1.99 -23.03 -7.33
C GLY A 179 -2.23 -24.52 -7.10
N GLU A 180 -2.48 -25.29 -8.16
CA GLU A 180 -2.66 -26.76 -8.06
C GLU A 180 -1.38 -27.48 -7.64
N ALA A 181 -0.22 -27.05 -8.16
CA ALA A 181 1.07 -27.59 -7.76
C ALA A 181 1.40 -27.24 -6.30
N ILE A 182 1.16 -26.00 -5.89
CA ILE A 182 1.32 -25.55 -4.49
C ILE A 182 0.40 -26.36 -3.55
N GLN A 183 -0.83 -26.65 -3.96
CA GLN A 183 -1.74 -27.53 -3.20
C GLN A 183 -1.23 -28.96 -3.11
N ALA A 184 -0.65 -29.51 -4.19
CA ALA A 184 -0.02 -30.82 -4.17
C ALA A 184 1.18 -30.86 -3.20
N PHE A 185 2.01 -29.80 -3.17
CA PHE A 185 3.08 -29.67 -2.19
C PHE A 185 2.54 -29.59 -0.76
N ALA A 186 1.53 -28.78 -0.50
CA ALA A 186 0.87 -28.71 0.81
C ALA A 186 0.35 -30.10 1.26
N ALA A 187 -0.32 -30.84 0.37
CA ALA A 187 -0.82 -32.18 0.65
C ALA A 187 0.31 -33.20 0.87
N PHE A 188 1.43 -33.07 0.15
CA PHE A 188 2.62 -33.89 0.41
C PHE A 188 3.16 -33.64 1.83
N LEU A 189 3.31 -32.36 2.21
CA LEU A 189 3.81 -32.00 3.54
C LEU A 189 2.97 -32.64 4.64
N GLU A 190 1.64 -32.68 4.51
CA GLU A 190 0.75 -33.31 5.50
C GLU A 190 1.06 -34.77 5.82
N ASN A 191 1.71 -35.49 4.90
CA ASN A 191 2.09 -36.89 5.06
C ASN A 191 3.52 -37.09 5.60
N THR A 192 4.25 -36.00 5.90
CA THR A 192 5.59 -36.03 6.48
C THR A 192 5.53 -36.05 8.01
N GLN A 193 6.57 -36.58 8.66
CA GLN A 193 6.64 -36.56 10.13
C GLN A 193 6.84 -35.12 10.64
N GLU A 194 7.60 -34.33 9.90
CA GLU A 194 7.97 -32.95 10.16
C GLU A 194 6.74 -32.03 10.19
N TRP A 195 5.69 -32.34 9.42
CA TRP A 195 4.43 -31.59 9.48
C TRP A 195 3.83 -31.53 10.89
N SER A 196 3.96 -32.60 11.67
CA SER A 196 3.44 -32.61 13.04
C SER A 196 4.07 -31.52 13.91
N SER A 197 5.33 -31.16 13.65
CA SER A 197 6.10 -30.13 14.36
C SER A 197 5.73 -28.70 14.00
N LEU A 198 5.03 -28.48 12.88
CA LEU A 198 4.54 -27.15 12.50
C LEU A 198 3.42 -26.69 13.44
N SER A 199 3.40 -25.39 13.75
CA SER A 199 2.32 -24.80 14.53
C SER A 199 0.98 -24.86 13.79
N ARG A 200 -0.13 -24.65 14.52
CA ARG A 200 -1.45 -24.63 13.91
C ARG A 200 -1.58 -23.52 12.87
N GLU A 201 -0.94 -22.38 13.11
CA GLU A 201 -0.94 -21.20 12.27
C GLU A 201 -0.09 -21.42 11.01
N GLU A 202 1.09 -22.05 11.15
CA GLU A 202 1.93 -22.46 10.03
C GLU A 202 1.16 -23.42 9.10
N LYS A 203 0.50 -24.44 9.66
CA LYS A 203 -0.33 -25.38 8.90
C LYS A 203 -1.49 -24.69 8.18
N LYS A 204 -2.17 -23.73 8.83
CA LYS A 204 -3.26 -22.96 8.22
C LYS A 204 -2.77 -22.10 7.07
N PHE A 205 -1.62 -21.45 7.23
CA PHE A 205 -1.01 -20.63 6.19
C PHE A 205 -0.74 -21.45 4.93
N ILE A 206 -0.04 -22.58 5.07
CA ILE A 206 0.32 -23.46 3.95
C ILE A 206 -0.92 -23.94 3.19
N LYS A 207 -1.96 -24.39 3.91
CA LYS A 207 -3.21 -24.86 3.30
C LYS A 207 -4.03 -23.74 2.65
N GLY A 208 -3.93 -22.51 3.16
CA GLY A 208 -4.76 -21.39 2.73
C GLY A 208 -4.21 -20.62 1.52
N ILE A 209 -2.93 -20.79 1.21
CA ILE A 209 -2.22 -19.85 0.34
C ILE A 209 -2.64 -19.86 -1.12
N ALA A 210 -3.06 -21.03 -1.62
CA ALA A 210 -3.47 -21.24 -3.01
C ALA A 210 -4.98 -21.55 -3.13
N VAL A 211 -5.79 -21.10 -2.16
CA VAL A 211 -7.25 -21.31 -2.15
C VAL A 211 -7.96 -20.08 -2.72
N GLY A 212 -8.95 -20.30 -3.61
CA GLY A 212 -9.79 -19.21 -4.12
C GLY A 212 -9.24 -18.52 -5.38
N LYS A 213 -8.78 -19.31 -6.35
CA LYS A 213 -8.20 -18.87 -7.64
C LYS A 213 -9.02 -17.78 -8.35
N GLU A 214 -10.35 -17.88 -8.37
CA GLU A 214 -11.21 -16.88 -9.02
C GLU A 214 -11.12 -15.49 -8.36
N ASN A 215 -11.08 -15.44 -7.02
CA ASN A 215 -10.93 -14.18 -6.31
C ASN A 215 -9.52 -13.62 -6.48
N MET A 216 -8.50 -14.49 -6.50
CA MET A 216 -7.12 -14.08 -6.79
C MET A 216 -6.98 -13.49 -8.20
N GLN A 217 -7.61 -14.11 -9.21
CA GLN A 217 -7.62 -13.60 -10.58
C GLN A 217 -8.30 -12.23 -10.66
N LYS A 218 -9.50 -12.08 -10.06
CA LYS A 218 -10.21 -10.79 -10.00
C LYS A 218 -9.37 -9.71 -9.33
N ASN A 219 -8.69 -10.05 -8.23
CA ASN A 219 -7.80 -9.12 -7.54
C ASN A 219 -6.58 -8.76 -8.41
N MET A 220 -6.03 -9.71 -9.16
CA MET A 220 -4.90 -9.49 -10.05
C MET A 220 -5.28 -8.54 -11.20
N ASP A 221 -6.43 -8.79 -11.83
CA ASP A 221 -6.98 -7.93 -12.89
C ASP A 221 -7.25 -6.51 -12.37
N ALA A 222 -7.73 -6.39 -11.13
CA ALA A 222 -8.03 -5.09 -10.52
C ALA A 222 -6.78 -4.21 -10.28
N LEU A 223 -5.59 -4.81 -10.12
CA LEU A 223 -4.33 -4.06 -10.00
C LEU A 223 -4.01 -3.32 -11.30
N ASN A 224 -4.46 -3.83 -12.46
CA ASN A 224 -4.17 -3.27 -13.78
C ASN A 224 -2.67 -3.05 -14.04
N VAL A 225 -1.83 -3.97 -13.54
CA VAL A 225 -0.39 -3.90 -13.76
C VAL A 225 -0.09 -4.18 -15.23
N LEU A 226 0.67 -3.29 -15.87
CA LEU A 226 1.15 -3.45 -17.23
C LEU A 226 2.37 -4.39 -17.24
N GLU A 227 2.21 -5.59 -17.78
CA GLU A 227 3.31 -6.55 -17.90
C GLU A 227 4.33 -6.11 -18.97
N ALA A 228 5.60 -6.41 -18.72
CA ALA A 228 6.72 -6.21 -19.62
C ALA A 228 7.68 -7.40 -19.55
N ASN A 229 8.60 -7.49 -20.51
CA ASN A 229 9.57 -8.60 -20.57
C ASN A 229 10.69 -8.45 -19.54
N ASP A 230 10.98 -7.23 -19.11
CA ASP A 230 11.99 -6.93 -18.09
C ASP A 230 11.39 -6.11 -16.94
N PHE A 231 11.94 -6.30 -15.74
CA PHE A 231 11.41 -5.70 -14.52
C PHE A 231 11.51 -4.18 -14.53
N ASP A 232 12.61 -3.62 -15.04
CA ASP A 232 12.83 -2.17 -15.09
C ASP A 232 11.84 -1.48 -16.04
N GLN A 233 11.57 -2.09 -17.19
CA GLN A 233 10.53 -1.66 -18.12
C GLN A 233 9.14 -1.77 -17.48
N MET A 234 8.87 -2.85 -16.74
CA MET A 234 7.62 -3.01 -16.01
C MET A 234 7.41 -1.88 -15.00
N VAL A 235 8.44 -1.55 -14.20
CA VAL A 235 8.41 -0.43 -13.25
C VAL A 235 8.14 0.88 -13.99
N LYS A 236 8.87 1.16 -15.06
CA LYS A 236 8.69 2.40 -15.84
C LYS A 236 7.28 2.54 -16.41
N LEU A 237 6.76 1.50 -17.07
CA LEU A 237 5.41 1.52 -17.65
C LEU A 237 4.34 1.75 -16.61
N ASN A 238 4.44 1.09 -15.45
CA ASN A 238 3.46 1.23 -14.38
C ASN A 238 3.60 2.59 -13.66
N TYR A 239 4.80 3.17 -13.60
CA TYR A 239 5.00 4.53 -13.10
C TYR A 239 4.31 5.57 -13.99
N ASP A 240 4.50 5.49 -15.30
CA ASP A 240 3.83 6.38 -16.25
C ASP A 240 2.30 6.20 -16.22
N HIS A 241 1.85 4.95 -16.09
CA HIS A 241 0.42 4.65 -15.92
C HIS A 241 -0.17 5.27 -14.65
N LEU A 242 0.54 5.15 -13.52
CA LEU A 242 0.16 5.71 -12.23
C LEU A 242 0.03 7.24 -12.31
N ILE A 243 0.98 7.94 -12.94
CA ILE A 243 0.92 9.39 -13.12
C ILE A 243 -0.34 9.80 -13.88
N ASN A 244 -0.62 9.13 -15.00
CA ASN A 244 -1.76 9.45 -15.84
C ASN A 244 -3.10 9.20 -15.14
N LYS A 245 -3.24 8.06 -14.46
CA LYS A 245 -4.46 7.70 -13.72
C LYS A 245 -4.75 8.69 -12.58
N ASN A 246 -3.72 9.10 -11.85
CA ASN A 246 -3.91 9.96 -10.68
C ASN A 246 -4.25 11.40 -11.04
N LYS A 247 -3.85 11.89 -12.21
CA LYS A 247 -4.24 13.24 -12.66
C LYS A 247 -5.77 13.40 -12.66
N ALA A 248 -6.49 12.46 -13.28
CA ALA A 248 -7.95 12.49 -13.34
C ALA A 248 -8.61 12.32 -11.96
N ILE A 249 -8.05 11.45 -11.10
CA ILE A 249 -8.56 11.23 -9.74
C ILE A 249 -8.44 12.52 -8.91
N ILE A 250 -7.26 13.14 -8.92
CA ILE A 250 -6.98 14.37 -8.16
C ILE A 250 -7.84 15.53 -8.64
N GLU A 251 -8.02 15.69 -9.96
CA GLU A 251 -8.92 16.70 -10.52
C GLU A 251 -10.36 16.43 -10.08
N GLY A 252 -10.81 15.18 -10.14
CA GLY A 252 -12.14 14.76 -9.69
C GLY A 252 -12.36 14.96 -8.18
N GLN A 253 -11.32 14.95 -7.35
CA GLN A 253 -11.43 15.22 -5.92
C GLN A 253 -11.82 16.68 -5.61
N ARG A 254 -11.58 17.63 -6.54
CA ARG A 254 -11.83 19.07 -6.30
C ARG A 254 -13.28 19.39 -5.97
N GLN A 255 -14.22 18.66 -6.56
CA GLN A 255 -15.65 18.82 -6.27
C GLN A 255 -16.03 18.50 -4.81
N TYR A 256 -15.17 17.77 -4.09
CA TYR A 256 -15.38 17.39 -2.69
C TYR A 256 -14.56 18.24 -1.71
N ILE A 257 -13.86 19.28 -2.20
CA ILE A 257 -13.11 20.21 -1.36
C ILE A 257 -14.08 21.22 -0.74
N ARG A 258 -14.13 21.26 0.59
CA ARG A 258 -15.03 22.17 1.32
C ARG A 258 -14.43 23.54 1.58
N TYR A 259 -13.10 23.61 1.62
CA TYR A 259 -12.40 24.83 1.95
C TYR A 259 -10.96 24.83 1.40
N PRO A 260 -10.45 25.99 0.93
CA PRO A 260 -11.16 27.26 0.73
C PRO A 260 -12.28 27.15 -0.31
N LYS A 261 -13.23 28.10 -0.26
CA LYS A 261 -14.30 28.18 -1.26
C LYS A 261 -13.71 28.63 -2.61
N GLY A 262 -14.29 28.18 -3.73
CA GLY A 262 -13.87 28.60 -5.07
C GLY A 262 -12.87 27.65 -5.75
N ILE A 263 -12.66 26.45 -5.21
CA ILE A 263 -11.87 25.37 -5.86
C ILE A 263 -12.74 24.46 -6.73
N SER A 264 -14.03 24.36 -6.40
CA SER A 264 -15.06 23.61 -7.14
C SER A 264 -15.76 24.47 -8.17
#